data_AF-A0A7K1GMA4-F1
#
_entry.id   AF-A0A7K1GMA4-F1
#
_cell.length_a   1.000
_cell.length_b   1.000
_cell.length_c   1.000
_cell.angle_alpha   90.00
_cell.angle_beta   90.00
_cell.angle_gamma   90.00
#
_symmetry.space_group_name_H-M   'P 1'
#
loop_
_entity.id
_entity.type
_entity.pdbx_description
1 polymer ?
#
loop_
_entity_poly.entity_id
_entity_poly.type
_entity_poly.pdbx_seq_one_letter_code
_entity_poly.pdbx_strand_id
1 'polypeptide(L)'
;MKKLFLSIPILLFLIVGACAKRNNATMLSKDGVVLNTAETAEDREFRIISDEQIDRLNTIIKKKSLITEEEIMKEYAPEDKNAEGNYLYILKRTTDNPKMVTVTLLEDGIMDDTLKARKVVMDLRLKDNRFYVINIKESYLCWEGRGSQEWTSELCY
;
A
#
# COMPACT_ATOMS: atom_id res chain seq x y z
N MET A 1 -12.23 -22.30 69.69
CA MET A 1 -12.18 -23.79 69.59
C MET A 1 -13.01 -24.15 68.37
N LYS A 2 -12.59 -24.82 67.28
CA LYS A 2 -11.50 -25.76 67.00
C LYS A 2 -10.82 -25.38 65.68
N LYS A 3 -9.50 -25.55 65.62
CA LYS A 3 -8.75 -25.76 64.38
C LYS A 3 -8.96 -27.23 63.98
N LEU A 4 -9.06 -27.55 62.70
CA LEU A 4 -8.44 -28.76 62.15
C LEU A 4 -8.23 -28.59 60.63
N PHE A 5 -6.95 -28.56 60.26
CA PHE A 5 -6.46 -28.74 58.91
C PHE A 5 -6.70 -30.20 58.48
N LEU A 6 -7.04 -30.43 57.22
CA LEU A 6 -6.62 -31.66 56.54
C LEU A 6 -6.42 -31.40 55.04
N SER A 7 -5.37 -32.05 54.54
CA SER A 7 -4.55 -31.75 53.38
C SER A 7 -5.02 -32.39 52.05
N ILE A 8 -4.45 -31.83 50.98
CA ILE A 8 -4.62 -32.03 49.53
C ILE A 8 -4.02 -33.36 49.02
N PRO A 9 -4.50 -33.92 47.88
CA PRO A 9 -3.62 -34.12 46.72
C PRO A 9 -4.28 -33.61 45.42
N ILE A 10 -3.74 -32.54 44.80
CA ILE A 10 -2.96 -32.57 43.55
C ILE A 10 -3.57 -33.53 42.51
N LEU A 11 -4.41 -32.98 41.63
CA LEU A 11 -4.50 -33.50 40.26
C LEU A 11 -4.00 -32.43 39.30
N LEU A 12 -2.80 -32.71 38.82
CA LEU A 12 -2.02 -32.01 37.82
C LEU A 12 -2.70 -32.20 36.46
N PHE A 13 -3.29 -31.15 35.88
CA PHE A 13 -3.50 -31.09 34.43
C PHE A 13 -2.57 -30.03 33.83
N LEU A 14 -1.40 -30.51 33.47
CA LEU A 14 -0.51 -29.93 32.48
C LEU A 14 -1.25 -29.89 31.12
N ILE A 15 -1.71 -28.71 30.71
CA ILE A 15 -1.91 -28.43 29.28
C ILE A 15 -0.71 -27.59 28.84
N VAL A 16 0.33 -28.30 28.45
CA VAL A 16 1.51 -27.77 27.78
C VAL A 16 1.22 -27.79 26.27
N GLY A 17 1.54 -26.69 25.60
CA GLY A 17 1.70 -26.64 24.14
C GLY A 17 0.49 -26.04 23.41
N ALA A 18 0.58 -24.94 22.68
CA ALA A 18 1.76 -24.26 22.17
C ALA A 18 1.47 -22.77 22.00
N CYS A 19 2.28 -21.92 22.65
CA CYS A 19 2.61 -20.64 22.04
C CYS A 19 3.25 -20.98 20.69
N ALA A 20 2.55 -20.71 19.60
CA ALA A 20 3.18 -20.64 18.30
C ALA A 20 4.21 -19.51 18.35
N LYS A 21 5.45 -19.89 18.64
CA LYS A 21 6.63 -19.07 18.43
C LYS A 21 6.64 -18.77 16.94
N ARG A 22 6.14 -17.58 16.56
CA ARG A 22 6.32 -17.05 15.22
C ARG A 22 7.82 -16.92 15.04
N ASN A 23 8.39 -17.82 14.25
CA ASN A 23 9.71 -17.65 13.71
C ASN A 23 9.61 -16.47 12.74
N ASN A 24 9.88 -15.26 13.23
CA ASN A 24 10.22 -14.15 12.36
C ASN A 24 11.55 -14.54 11.71
N ALA A 25 11.47 -15.16 10.53
CA ALA A 25 12.62 -15.23 9.66
C ALA A 25 12.89 -13.80 9.20
N THR A 26 13.79 -13.11 9.90
CA THR A 26 14.40 -11.89 9.39
C THR A 26 15.24 -12.31 8.19
N MET A 27 14.68 -12.19 6.99
CA MET A 27 15.49 -12.26 5.78
C MET A 27 16.31 -10.97 5.73
N LEU A 28 17.57 -11.10 6.09
CA LEU A 28 18.56 -10.04 6.03
C LEU A 28 18.82 -9.73 4.54
N SER A 29 18.27 -8.62 4.05
CA SER A 29 18.74 -8.06 2.77
C SER A 29 20.14 -7.48 2.97
N LYS A 30 20.98 -7.66 1.94
CA LYS A 30 22.42 -7.37 1.91
C LYS A 30 22.79 -5.93 2.25
N ASP A 31 21.82 -5.01 2.29
CA ASP A 31 22.02 -3.57 2.51
C ASP A 31 21.45 -3.03 3.84
N GLY A 32 21.05 -3.89 4.79
CA GLY A 32 20.77 -3.48 6.17
C GLY A 32 19.51 -2.62 6.39
N VAL A 33 18.58 -2.60 5.43
CA VAL A 33 17.28 -1.93 5.59
C VAL A 33 16.30 -2.90 6.28
N VAL A 34 15.85 -2.53 7.49
CA VAL A 34 14.76 -3.22 8.19
C VAL A 34 13.44 -2.83 7.52
N LEU A 35 12.92 -3.69 6.65
CA LEU A 35 11.54 -3.64 6.18
C LEU A 35 10.65 -4.18 7.30
N ASN A 36 9.96 -3.28 8.01
CA ASN A 36 8.87 -3.67 8.90
C ASN A 36 7.66 -4.07 8.03
N THR A 37 7.60 -5.32 7.59
CA THR A 37 6.45 -5.94 6.95
C THR A 37 5.42 -6.35 7.99
N ALA A 38 4.72 -5.36 8.55
CA ALA A 38 3.39 -5.58 9.10
C ALA A 38 2.40 -4.87 8.17
N GLU A 39 1.97 -5.58 7.11
CA GLU A 39 0.89 -5.11 6.24
C GLU A 39 -0.33 -4.77 7.09
N THR A 40 -0.77 -3.52 7.01
CA THR A 40 -1.98 -3.06 7.69
C THR A 40 -3.22 -3.64 6.98
N ALA A 41 -4.38 -3.65 7.63
CA ALA A 41 -5.62 -4.06 6.96
C ALA A 41 -5.94 -3.19 5.73
N GLU A 42 -5.52 -1.91 5.76
CA GLU A 42 -5.60 -0.96 4.66
C GLU A 42 -4.71 -1.37 3.46
N ASP A 43 -3.60 -2.08 3.68
CA ASP A 43 -2.69 -2.47 2.58
C ASP A 43 -3.24 -3.64 1.75
N ARG A 44 -4.20 -4.41 2.26
CA ARG A 44 -4.83 -5.53 1.50
C ARG A 44 -5.76 -5.05 0.38
N GLU A 45 -6.23 -3.81 0.46
CA GLU A 45 -7.06 -3.17 -0.56
C GLU A 45 -6.25 -2.68 -1.77
N PHE A 46 -4.91 -2.77 -1.71
CA PHE A 46 -4.05 -2.24 -2.76
C PHE A 46 -3.17 -3.31 -3.39
N ARG A 47 -3.13 -3.26 -4.72
CA ARG A 47 -2.13 -3.93 -5.53
C ARG A 47 -0.82 -3.14 -5.44
N ILE A 48 0.22 -3.77 -4.93
CA ILE A 48 1.56 -3.17 -4.90
C ILE A 48 2.16 -3.24 -6.30
N ILE A 49 2.70 -2.12 -6.77
CA ILE A 49 3.39 -2.02 -8.05
C ILE A 49 4.81 -2.57 -7.90
N SER A 50 5.27 -3.29 -8.92
CA SER A 50 6.58 -3.95 -8.88
C SER A 50 7.75 -2.95 -8.87
N ASP A 51 8.85 -3.36 -8.24
CA ASP A 51 10.10 -2.59 -8.21
C ASP A 51 10.61 -2.26 -9.61
N GLU A 52 10.43 -3.16 -10.60
CA GLU A 52 10.82 -2.91 -11.99
C GLU A 52 10.07 -1.70 -12.60
N GLN A 53 8.76 -1.60 -12.35
CA GLN A 53 7.97 -0.47 -12.81
C GLN A 53 8.36 0.83 -12.10
N ILE A 54 8.67 0.76 -10.80
CA ILE A 54 9.18 1.90 -10.01
C ILE A 54 10.54 2.36 -10.55
N ASP A 55 11.46 1.45 -10.83
CA ASP A 55 12.78 1.75 -11.39
C ASP A 55 12.69 2.38 -12.78
N ARG A 56 11.75 1.89 -13.60
CA ARG A 56 11.43 2.48 -14.91
C ARG A 56 10.94 3.91 -14.76
N LEU A 57 10.02 4.16 -13.83
CA LEU A 57 9.52 5.51 -13.57
C LEU A 57 10.64 6.43 -13.07
N ASN A 58 11.45 5.99 -12.10
CA ASN A 58 12.59 6.76 -11.60
C ASN A 58 13.61 7.11 -12.70
N THR A 59 13.81 6.21 -13.67
CA THR A 59 14.62 6.48 -14.85
C THR A 59 14.02 7.59 -15.72
N ILE A 60 12.70 7.58 -15.91
CA ILE A 60 11.97 8.60 -16.65
C ILE A 60 12.03 9.95 -15.93
N ILE A 61 11.80 9.99 -14.61
CA ILE A 61 11.91 11.20 -13.77
C ILE A 61 13.26 11.87 -13.99
N LYS A 62 14.34 11.09 -13.92
CA LYS A 62 15.70 11.59 -14.15
C LYS A 62 15.91 12.08 -15.59
N LYS A 63 15.44 11.34 -16.58
CA LYS A 63 15.61 11.66 -18.01
C LYS A 63 14.85 12.93 -18.41
N LYS A 64 13.62 13.08 -17.92
CA LYS A 64 12.73 14.24 -18.19
C LYS A 64 12.97 15.40 -17.23
N SER A 65 13.80 15.22 -16.20
CA SER A 65 14.03 16.20 -15.13
C SER A 65 12.71 16.63 -14.46
N LEU A 66 11.83 15.68 -14.12
CA LEU A 66 10.60 15.98 -13.39
C LEU A 66 10.94 16.41 -11.96
N ILE A 67 10.43 17.56 -11.52
CA ILE A 67 10.85 18.19 -10.25
C ILE A 67 9.74 18.09 -9.20
N THR A 68 8.48 18.14 -9.63
CA THR A 68 7.35 18.15 -8.71
C THR A 68 6.71 16.78 -8.58
N GLU A 69 6.14 16.50 -7.42
CA GLU A 69 5.46 15.23 -7.13
C GLU A 69 4.21 15.05 -8.03
N GLU A 70 3.56 16.15 -8.41
CA GLU A 70 2.44 16.17 -9.35
C GLU A 70 2.86 15.78 -10.77
N GLU A 71 3.96 16.32 -11.29
CA GLU A 71 4.49 15.93 -12.60
C GLU A 71 4.85 14.44 -12.63
N ILE A 72 5.44 13.95 -11.53
CA ILE A 72 5.80 12.53 -11.40
C ILE A 72 4.55 11.63 -11.40
N MET A 73 3.51 12.01 -10.64
CA MET A 73 2.25 11.26 -10.65
C MET A 73 1.59 11.29 -12.03
N LYS A 74 1.56 12.44 -12.70
CA LYS A 74 1.01 12.58 -14.07
C LYS A 74 1.81 11.82 -15.13
N GLU A 75 3.10 11.62 -14.93
CA GLU A 75 3.92 10.76 -15.80
C GLU A 75 3.56 9.28 -15.60
N TYR A 76 3.28 8.86 -14.37
CA TYR A 76 2.86 7.49 -14.07
C TYR A 76 1.42 7.19 -14.51
N ALA A 77 0.51 8.11 -14.20
CA ALA A 77 -0.92 8.02 -14.40
C ALA A 77 -1.41 9.31 -15.08
N PRO A 78 -1.33 9.42 -16.42
CA PRO A 78 -1.73 10.63 -17.12
C PRO A 78 -3.25 10.83 -17.09
N GLU A 79 -3.68 12.07 -16.93
CA GLU A 79 -5.08 12.47 -17.05
C GLU A 79 -5.60 12.26 -18.48
N ASP A 80 -6.75 11.60 -18.63
CA ASP A 80 -7.46 11.55 -19.90
C ASP A 80 -8.19 12.87 -20.18
N LYS A 81 -7.57 13.71 -21.03
CA LYS A 81 -8.12 15.01 -21.43
C LYS A 81 -9.29 14.93 -22.40
N ASN A 82 -9.56 13.75 -22.97
CA ASN A 82 -10.62 13.54 -23.94
C ASN A 82 -11.79 12.77 -23.33
N ALA A 83 -11.76 12.48 -22.03
CA ALA A 83 -12.83 11.78 -21.35
C ALA A 83 -14.14 12.60 -21.45
N GLU A 84 -15.18 11.94 -21.95
CA GLU A 84 -16.54 12.44 -22.01
C GLU A 84 -17.29 12.15 -20.69
N GLY A 85 -18.38 12.87 -20.43
CA GLY A 85 -19.23 12.65 -19.26
C GLY A 85 -18.67 13.26 -17.96
N ASN A 86 -18.73 12.50 -16.86
CA ASN A 86 -18.43 12.99 -15.50
C ASN A 86 -17.07 12.50 -14.98
N TYR A 87 -16.04 12.47 -15.85
CA TYR A 87 -14.70 12.05 -15.46
C TYR A 87 -14.09 13.00 -14.42
N LEU A 88 -13.48 12.43 -13.38
CA LEU A 88 -12.79 13.17 -12.33
C LEU A 88 -11.33 12.72 -12.24
N TYR A 89 -10.42 13.67 -12.06
CA TYR A 89 -8.99 13.43 -11.84
C TYR A 89 -8.51 14.34 -10.70
N ILE A 90 -8.37 13.79 -9.49
CA ILE A 90 -8.10 14.56 -8.26
C ILE A 90 -6.78 14.13 -7.66
N LEU A 91 -5.85 15.08 -7.55
CA LEU A 91 -4.59 14.90 -6.84
C LEU A 91 -4.66 15.49 -5.44
N LYS A 92 -4.21 14.72 -4.45
CA LYS A 92 -4.05 15.15 -3.08
C LYS A 92 -2.63 14.87 -2.62
N ARG A 93 -1.98 15.89 -2.06
CA ARG A 93 -0.64 15.79 -1.48
C ARG A 93 -0.74 15.73 0.04
N THR A 94 -0.01 14.79 0.64
CA THR A 94 0.22 14.73 2.08
C THR A 94 1.73 14.70 2.35
N THR A 95 2.17 15.39 3.39
CA THR A 95 3.58 15.46 3.77
C THR A 95 3.74 14.86 5.15
N ASP A 96 4.39 13.70 5.24
CA ASP A 96 4.69 13.06 6.52
C ASP A 96 5.84 13.78 7.22
N ASN A 97 6.85 14.19 6.44
CA ASN A 97 7.97 15.03 6.88
C ASN A 97 8.62 15.74 5.68
N PRO A 98 9.55 16.70 5.86
CA PRO A 98 10.12 17.48 4.76
C PRO A 98 10.83 16.67 3.66
N LYS A 99 11.16 15.40 3.90
CA LYS A 99 11.83 14.51 2.94
C LYS A 99 10.93 13.38 2.41
N MET A 100 9.70 13.27 2.90
CA MET A 100 8.77 12.19 2.54
C MET A 100 7.42 12.80 2.20
N VAL A 101 6.96 12.54 0.99
CA VAL A 101 5.69 13.06 0.47
C VAL A 101 4.90 11.89 -0.09
N THR A 102 3.61 11.86 0.20
CA THR A 102 2.67 10.95 -0.44
C THR A 102 1.76 11.76 -1.36
N VAL A 103 1.58 11.26 -2.57
CA VAL A 103 0.61 11.78 -3.52
C VAL A 103 -0.44 10.72 -3.75
N THR A 104 -1.70 11.10 -3.57
CA THR A 104 -2.84 10.27 -3.90
C THR A 104 -3.54 10.84 -5.12
N LEU A 105 -3.75 9.99 -6.13
CA LEU A 105 -4.62 10.23 -7.25
C LEU A 105 -5.93 9.46 -7.05
N LEU A 106 -7.06 10.13 -7.25
CA LEU A 106 -8.36 9.52 -7.41
C LEU A 106 -8.90 9.85 -8.80
N GLU A 107 -9.19 8.81 -9.56
CA GLU A 107 -9.90 8.86 -10.84
C GLU A 107 -11.27 8.21 -10.66
N ASP A 108 -12.33 8.83 -11.15
CA ASP A 108 -13.70 8.29 -11.14
C ASP A 108 -14.40 8.64 -12.46
N GLY A 109 -15.40 7.84 -12.83
CA GLY A 109 -16.06 7.96 -14.13
C GLY A 109 -15.12 7.63 -15.29
N ILE A 110 -14.19 6.69 -15.09
CA ILE A 110 -13.27 6.23 -16.14
C ILE A 110 -14.11 5.63 -17.28
N MET A 111 -13.79 6.02 -18.52
CA MET A 111 -14.42 5.51 -19.74
C MET A 111 -13.86 4.14 -20.14
N ASP A 112 -14.04 3.16 -19.26
CA ASP A 112 -13.71 1.76 -19.48
C ASP A 112 -14.93 0.89 -19.15
N ASP A 113 -15.17 -0.14 -19.95
CA ASP A 113 -16.35 -1.02 -19.83
C ASP A 113 -16.31 -1.90 -18.55
N THR A 114 -15.18 -1.92 -17.84
CA THR A 114 -14.95 -2.73 -16.64
C THR A 114 -14.57 -1.90 -15.42
N LEU A 115 -13.68 -0.93 -15.58
CA LEU A 115 -13.13 -0.10 -14.51
C LEU A 115 -13.93 1.19 -14.35
N LYS A 116 -14.48 1.39 -13.15
CA LYS A 116 -15.23 2.61 -12.82
C LYS A 116 -14.33 3.70 -12.27
N ALA A 117 -13.50 3.34 -11.28
CA ALA A 117 -12.65 4.29 -10.57
C ALA A 117 -11.30 3.63 -10.20
N ARG A 118 -10.25 4.44 -10.15
CA ARG A 118 -8.91 4.03 -9.77
C ARG A 118 -8.38 4.97 -8.70
N LYS A 119 -7.68 4.40 -7.72
CA LYS A 119 -6.94 5.14 -6.71
C LYS A 119 -5.47 4.74 -6.79
N VAL A 120 -4.58 5.72 -6.92
CA VAL A 120 -3.14 5.50 -6.89
C VAL A 120 -2.57 6.23 -5.68
N VAL A 121 -1.76 5.55 -4.88
CA VAL A 121 -1.00 6.15 -3.78
C VAL A 121 0.47 5.96 -4.09
N MET A 122 1.20 7.08 -4.17
CA MET A 122 2.62 7.11 -4.50
C MET A 122 3.39 7.77 -3.37
N ASP A 123 4.38 7.05 -2.84
CA ASP A 123 5.29 7.59 -1.84
C ASP A 123 6.59 8.01 -2.50
N LEU A 124 7.01 9.24 -2.22
CA LEU A 124 8.22 9.86 -2.75
C LEU A 124 9.16 10.25 -1.63
N ARG A 125 10.45 10.04 -1.87
CA ARG A 125 11.54 10.50 -1.01
C ARG A 125 12.34 11.60 -1.69
N LEU A 126 12.52 12.72 -1.01
CA LEU A 126 13.41 13.79 -1.45
C LEU A 126 14.86 13.46 -1.05
N LYS A 127 15.74 13.33 -2.04
CA LYS A 127 17.18 13.13 -1.87
C LYS A 127 17.94 14.01 -2.87
N ASP A 128 18.96 14.72 -2.40
CA ASP A 128 19.79 15.60 -3.26
C ASP A 128 18.95 16.56 -4.11
N ASN A 129 17.93 17.15 -3.47
CA ASN A 129 16.96 18.07 -4.06
C ASN A 129 16.14 17.49 -5.24
N ARG A 130 15.97 16.17 -5.29
CA ARG A 130 15.17 15.46 -6.29
C ARG A 130 14.29 14.40 -5.63
N PHE A 131 13.07 14.25 -6.13
CA PHE A 131 12.18 13.18 -5.70
C PHE A 131 12.53 11.87 -6.37
N TYR A 132 12.39 10.79 -5.61
CA TYR A 132 12.49 9.41 -6.06
C TYR A 132 11.27 8.67 -5.55
N VAL A 133 10.62 7.93 -6.42
CA VAL A 133 9.50 7.07 -6.06
C VAL A 133 10.05 5.86 -5.34
N ILE A 134 9.48 5.55 -4.17
CA ILE A 134 9.89 4.41 -3.34
C ILE A 134 8.79 3.36 -3.22
N ASN A 135 7.53 3.73 -3.49
CA ASN A 135 6.40 2.83 -3.45
C ASN A 135 5.27 3.39 -4.31
N ILE A 136 4.55 2.51 -4.99
CA ILE A 136 3.27 2.82 -5.63
C ILE A 136 2.32 1.68 -5.32
N LYS A 137 1.10 2.03 -4.92
CA LYS A 137 0.04 1.07 -4.69
C LYS A 137 -1.25 1.55 -5.35
N GLU A 138 -1.99 0.62 -5.95
CA GLU A 138 -3.21 0.90 -6.72
C GLU A 138 -4.41 0.14 -6.15
N SER A 139 -5.57 0.77 -6.16
CA SER A 139 -6.83 0.13 -5.80
C SER A 139 -7.89 0.50 -6.83
N TYR A 140 -8.82 -0.43 -7.07
CA TYR A 140 -9.79 -0.34 -8.15
C TYR A 140 -11.21 -0.48 -7.62
N LEU A 141 -12.13 0.16 -8.32
CA LEU A 141 -13.56 -0.01 -8.17
C LEU A 141 -14.12 -0.36 -9.56
N CYS A 142 -14.83 -1.46 -9.67
CA CYS A 142 -15.34 -1.94 -10.95
C CYS A 142 -16.78 -1.44 -11.20
N TRP A 143 -17.24 -1.59 -12.44
CA TRP A 143 -18.67 -1.49 -12.74
C TRP A 143 -19.42 -2.75 -12.27
N GLU A 144 -20.73 -2.64 -12.10
CA GLU A 144 -21.58 -3.75 -11.66
C GLU A 144 -21.40 -4.99 -12.57
N GLY A 145 -21.15 -6.15 -11.96
CA GLY A 145 -20.93 -7.40 -12.68
C GLY A 145 -19.53 -7.56 -13.28
N ARG A 146 -18.61 -6.60 -13.08
CA ARG A 146 -17.24 -6.60 -13.62
C ARG A 146 -16.15 -6.80 -12.56
N GLY A 147 -16.51 -7.38 -11.43
CA GLY A 147 -15.64 -7.56 -10.28
C GLY A 147 -16.15 -6.87 -9.02
N SER A 148 -15.24 -6.42 -8.17
CA SER A 148 -15.57 -5.84 -6.87
C SER A 148 -16.21 -4.46 -6.99
N GLN A 149 -17.27 -4.25 -6.21
CA GLN A 149 -17.93 -2.95 -6.03
C GLN A 149 -17.46 -2.21 -4.78
N GLU A 150 -16.40 -2.73 -4.16
CA GLU A 150 -15.61 -2.10 -3.10
C GLU A 150 -14.17 -1.94 -3.58
N TRP A 151 -13.44 -0.99 -2.98
CA TRP A 151 -12.02 -0.78 -3.28
C TRP A 151 -11.21 -2.05 -3.04
N THR A 152 -10.53 -2.53 -4.07
CA THR A 152 -9.78 -3.78 -4.03
C THR A 152 -8.47 -3.71 -4.80
N SER A 153 -7.56 -4.62 -4.48
CA SER A 153 -6.32 -4.85 -5.21
C SER A 153 -6.54 -5.68 -6.48
N GLU A 154 -7.70 -6.34 -6.59
CA GLU A 154 -8.05 -7.18 -7.73
C GLU A 154 -8.44 -6.35 -8.96
N LEU A 155 -8.03 -6.81 -10.14
CA LEU A 155 -8.41 -6.19 -11.40
C LEU A 155 -9.87 -6.51 -11.75
N CYS A 156 -10.53 -5.58 -12.42
CA CYS A 156 -11.84 -5.80 -13.01
C CYS A 156 -11.78 -6.82 -14.16
N TYR A 157 -12.89 -7.52 -14.43
CA TYR A 157 -12.99 -8.60 -15.44
C TYR A 157 -14.29 -8.57 -16.26
#